data_AF-A0A4U9IVP0-F1
#
_entry.id   AF-A0A4U9IVP0-F1
#
_cell.length_a   1.000
_cell.length_b   1.000
_cell.length_c   1.000
_cell.angle_alpha   90.00
_cell.angle_beta   90.00
_cell.angle_gamma   90.00
#
_symmetry.space_group_name_H-M   'P 1'
#
loop_
_entity.id
_entity.type
_entity.pdbx_description
1 polymer ?
#
loop_
_entity_poly.entity_id
_entity_poly.type
_entity_poly.pdbx_seq_one_letter_code
_entity_poly.pdbx_strand_id
1 'polypeptide(L)'
;MVARAVAAGVNGLLLTGTNLHESEQAQQLAQRYDHCWSTAGVHPHDSSQWTAESADALRALAAFPEVVAIGECGLDFNRNFSTPAEQEHAF
;
A
#
# COMPACT_ATOMS: atom_id res chain seq x y z
N MET A 1 8.43 -15.84 8.97
CA MET A 1 9.45 -15.06 8.24
C MET A 1 9.93 -13.86 9.06
N VAL A 2 9.02 -13.07 9.65
CA VAL A 2 9.35 -11.95 10.56
C VAL A 2 10.40 -12.30 11.63
N ALA A 3 10.18 -13.36 12.40
CA ALA A 3 11.14 -13.78 13.45
C ALA A 3 12.55 -14.08 12.91
N ARG A 4 12.68 -14.59 11.68
CA ARG A 4 14.00 -14.81 11.06
C ARG A 4 14.65 -13.50 10.63
N ALA A 5 13.88 -12.54 10.13
CA ALA A 5 14.39 -11.22 9.78
C ALA A 5 14.93 -10.50 11.03
N VAL A 6 14.17 -10.53 12.13
CA VAL A 6 14.59 -9.98 13.43
C VAL A 6 15.85 -10.68 13.94
N ALA A 7 15.89 -12.02 13.90
CA ALA A 7 17.09 -12.78 14.30
C ALA A 7 18.33 -12.47 13.44
N ALA A 8 18.14 -11.99 12.20
CA ALA A 8 19.21 -11.55 11.31
C ALA A 8 19.59 -10.07 11.50
N GLY A 9 18.99 -9.36 12.44
CA GLY A 9 19.28 -7.94 12.72
C GLY A 9 18.48 -6.95 11.87
N VAL A 10 17.36 -7.37 11.26
CA VAL A 10 16.40 -6.43 10.65
C VAL A 10 15.51 -5.84 11.74
N ASN A 11 15.49 -4.51 11.82
CA ASN A 11 14.85 -3.79 12.93
C ASN A 11 13.49 -3.16 12.56
N GLY A 12 13.05 -3.32 11.31
CA GLY A 12 11.80 -2.77 10.83
C GLY A 12 11.42 -3.36 9.47
N LEU A 13 10.12 -3.55 9.26
CA LEU A 13 9.54 -4.03 8.01
C LEU A 13 8.43 -3.05 7.60
N LEU A 14 8.48 -2.58 6.35
CA LEU A 14 7.40 -1.80 5.76
C LEU A 14 6.67 -2.69 4.74
N LEU A 15 5.42 -3.04 5.05
CA LEU A 15 4.57 -3.90 4.25
C LEU A 15 3.84 -3.06 3.20
N THR A 16 4.05 -3.37 1.93
CA THR A 16 3.45 -2.63 0.81
C THR A 16 2.02 -3.10 0.56
N GLY A 17 1.06 -2.17 0.56
CA GLY A 17 -0.26 -2.36 -0.03
C GLY A 17 -0.28 -1.81 -1.46
N THR A 18 -0.76 -2.59 -2.43
CA THR A 18 -0.80 -2.17 -3.85
C THR A 18 -2.20 -1.89 -4.37
N ASN A 19 -3.24 -2.19 -3.60
CA ASN A 19 -4.60 -1.74 -3.81
C ASN A 19 -5.32 -1.63 -2.46
N LEU A 20 -6.59 -1.24 -2.44
CA LEU A 20 -7.37 -1.09 -1.20
C LEU A 20 -7.38 -2.37 -0.35
N HIS A 21 -7.69 -3.51 -0.97
CA HIS A 21 -7.80 -4.77 -0.25
C HIS A 21 -6.44 -5.20 0.33
N GLU A 22 -5.37 -5.09 -0.45
CA GLU A 22 -4.03 -5.40 0.04
C GLU A 22 -3.52 -4.41 1.07
N SER A 23 -3.91 -3.13 0.98
CA SER A 23 -3.60 -2.11 1.99
C SER A 23 -4.25 -2.43 3.33
N GLU A 24 -5.50 -2.88 3.34
CA GLU A 24 -6.18 -3.38 4.55
C GLU A 24 -5.46 -4.60 5.14
N GLN A 25 -5.08 -5.57 4.30
CA GLN A 25 -4.34 -6.75 4.74
C GLN A 25 -2.95 -6.39 5.30
N ALA A 26 -2.24 -5.46 4.65
CA ALA A 26 -0.93 -5.00 5.09
C ALA A 26 -1.03 -4.28 6.45
N GLN A 27 -2.04 -3.43 6.65
CA GLN A 27 -2.29 -2.77 7.93
C GLN A 27 -2.59 -3.79 9.04
N GLN A 28 -3.45 -4.78 8.79
CA GLN A 28 -3.78 -5.82 9.78
C GLN A 28 -2.56 -6.68 10.14
N LEU A 29 -1.69 -6.96 9.16
CA LEU A 29 -0.43 -7.66 9.42
C LEU A 29 0.56 -6.80 10.21
N ALA A 30 0.65 -5.52 9.90
CA ALA A 30 1.49 -4.58 10.64
C ALA A 30 1.05 -4.45 12.11
N GLN A 31 -0.26 -4.45 12.37
CA GLN A 31 -0.81 -4.45 13.73
C GLN A 31 -0.48 -5.74 14.51
N ARG A 32 -0.32 -6.88 13.80
CA ARG A 32 -0.10 -8.18 14.43
C ARG A 32 1.36 -8.42 14.87
N TYR A 33 2.32 -7.74 14.26
CA TYR A 33 3.75 -7.97 14.50
C TYR A 33 4.45 -6.69 14.91
N ASP A 34 5.23 -6.76 15.99
CA ASP A 34 6.08 -5.64 16.40
C ASP A 34 7.09 -5.30 15.28
N HIS A 35 7.48 -4.02 15.23
CA HIS A 35 8.40 -3.49 14.22
C HIS A 35 7.93 -3.64 12.76
N CYS A 36 6.62 -3.81 12.55
CA CYS A 36 6.01 -3.76 11.24
C CYS A 36 5.15 -2.50 11.10
N TRP A 37 5.24 -1.89 9.92
CA TRP A 37 4.37 -0.81 9.47
C TRP A 37 3.87 -1.15 8.08
N SER A 38 2.90 -0.41 7.56
CA SER A 38 2.39 -0.59 6.22
C SER A 38 2.27 0.71 5.45
N THR A 39 2.17 0.56 4.14
CA THR A 39 1.69 1.62 3.24
C THR A 39 0.19 1.43 2.99
N ALA A 40 -0.48 2.48 2.54
CA ALA A 40 -1.84 2.38 1.98
C ALA A 40 -1.90 3.13 0.65
N GLY A 41 -2.31 2.47 -0.42
CA GLY A 41 -2.31 3.06 -1.75
C GLY A 41 -2.94 2.17 -2.82
N VAL A 42 -2.88 2.67 -4.05
CA VAL A 42 -3.30 1.97 -5.26
C VAL A 42 -2.16 2.08 -6.27
N HIS A 43 -1.70 0.95 -6.77
CA HIS A 43 -0.59 0.85 -7.71
C HIS A 43 -1.07 1.23 -9.13
N PRO A 44 -0.21 1.78 -10.01
CA PRO A 44 -0.56 2.12 -11.39
C PRO A 44 -1.21 0.99 -12.20
N HIS A 45 -0.98 -0.27 -11.82
CA HIS A 45 -1.63 -1.40 -12.49
C HIS A 45 -3.13 -1.47 -12.22
N ASP A 46 -3.55 -1.04 -11.03
CA ASP A 46 -4.94 -1.07 -10.54
C ASP A 46 -5.61 0.31 -10.62
N SER A 47 -4.98 1.31 -11.25
CA SER A 47 -5.48 2.69 -11.27
C SER A 47 -6.81 2.86 -12.03
N SER A 48 -7.14 1.95 -12.95
CA SER A 48 -8.46 1.89 -13.59
C SER A 48 -9.62 1.65 -12.62
N GLN A 49 -9.35 1.14 -11.41
CA GLN A 49 -10.33 0.96 -10.34
C GLN A 49 -10.41 2.16 -9.37
N TRP A 50 -9.68 3.24 -9.65
CA TRP A 50 -9.68 4.42 -8.80
C TRP A 50 -11.03 5.15 -8.85
N THR A 51 -11.61 5.42 -7.68
CA THR A 51 -12.81 6.23 -7.52
C THR A 51 -12.64 7.21 -6.34
N ALA A 52 -13.59 8.13 -6.18
CA ALA A 52 -13.61 9.02 -5.02
C ALA A 52 -13.72 8.25 -3.69
N GLU A 53 -14.47 7.14 -3.69
CA GLU A 53 -14.60 6.24 -2.53
C GLU A 53 -13.26 5.58 -2.18
N SER A 54 -12.41 5.29 -3.16
CA SER A 54 -11.06 4.79 -2.92
C SER A 54 -10.22 5.79 -2.11
N ALA A 55 -10.33 7.08 -2.40
CA ALA A 55 -9.63 8.12 -1.65
C ALA A 55 -10.11 8.20 -0.19
N ASP A 56 -11.41 8.08 0.05
CA ASP A 56 -11.98 8.07 1.41
C ASP A 56 -11.56 6.83 2.20
N ALA A 57 -11.55 5.65 1.57
CA ALA A 57 -11.08 4.42 2.18
C ALA A 57 -9.58 4.49 2.54
N LEU A 58 -8.73 4.99 1.64
CA LEU A 58 -7.32 5.20 1.92
C LEU A 58 -7.08 6.22 3.04
N ARG A 59 -7.90 7.28 3.11
CA ARG A 59 -7.83 8.27 4.20
C ARG A 59 -8.19 7.64 5.55
N ALA A 60 -9.18 6.76 5.58
CA ALA A 60 -9.54 6.01 6.78
C ALA A 60 -8.41 5.06 7.20
N LEU A 61 -7.78 4.36 6.25
CA LEU A 61 -6.62 3.51 6.52
C LEU A 61 -5.41 4.29 7.03
N ALA A 62 -5.11 5.45 6.43
CA ALA A 62 -3.99 6.31 6.84
C ALA A 62 -4.13 6.87 8.26
N ALA A 63 -5.29 6.74 8.90
CA ALA A 63 -5.49 7.13 10.30
C ALA A 63 -4.96 6.10 11.30
N PHE A 64 -4.67 4.86 10.88
CA PHE A 64 -4.06 3.85 11.74
C PHE A 64 -2.57 4.14 11.97
N PRO A 65 -2.06 4.01 13.21
CA PRO A 65 -0.66 4.31 13.53
C PRO A 65 0.34 3.38 12.83
N GLU A 66 -0.11 2.19 12.41
CA GLU A 66 0.70 1.26 11.64
C GLU A 66 0.88 1.70 10.18
N VAL A 67 -0.02 2.53 9.64
CA VAL A 67 0.06 3.05 8.27
C VAL A 67 0.88 4.33 8.26
N VAL A 68 2.12 4.26 7.78
CA VAL A 68 3.10 5.36 7.90
C VAL A 68 3.47 6.01 6.57
N ALA A 69 2.94 5.49 5.46
CA ALA A 69 3.19 6.03 4.13
C ALA A 69 1.98 5.82 3.21
N ILE A 70 1.80 6.74 2.27
CA ILE A 70 0.86 6.59 1.15
C ILE A 70 1.60 5.95 -0.02
N GLY A 71 1.02 4.89 -0.56
CA GLY A 71 1.59 4.10 -1.64
C GLY A 71 1.30 2.60 -1.49
N GLU A 72 1.73 1.75 -2.41
CA GLU A 72 2.50 2.13 -3.60
C GLU A 72 1.61 2.87 -4.61
N CYS A 73 2.10 4.00 -5.12
CA CYS A 73 1.40 4.85 -6.09
C CYS A 73 2.42 5.44 -7.06
N GLY A 74 2.00 5.78 -8.27
CA GLY A 74 2.89 6.34 -9.29
C GLY A 74 2.52 5.89 -10.70
N LEU A 75 3.50 5.85 -11.59
CA LEU A 75 3.29 5.56 -13.02
C LEU A 75 4.15 4.36 -13.46
N ASP A 76 3.54 3.43 -14.19
CA ASP A 76 4.20 2.33 -14.89
C ASP A 76 3.70 2.27 -16.34
N PHE A 77 4.45 2.92 -17.23
CA PHE A 77 4.17 2.95 -18.68
C PHE A 77 4.78 1.78 -19.45
N ASN A 78 5.33 0.79 -18.76
CA ASN A 78 5.88 -0.41 -19.37
C ASN A 78 4.83 -1.53 -19.42
N ARG A 79 4.09 -1.74 -18.32
CA ARG A 79 3.10 -2.83 -18.21
C ARG A 79 1.73 -2.49 -18.78
N ASN A 80 1.28 -1.24 -18.62
CA ASN A 80 0.02 -0.73 -19.17
C ASN A 80 -1.23 -1.60 -18.87
N PHE A 81 -1.31 -2.18 -17.67
CA PHE A 81 -2.54 -2.87 -17.22
C PHE A 81 -3.69 -1.88 -16.98
N SER A 82 -3.36 -0.67 -16.55
CA SER A 82 -4.19 0.52 -16.74
C SER A 82 -3.50 1.45 -17.73
N THR A 83 -4.27 2.14 -18.56
CA THR A 83 -3.75 3.05 -19.60
C THR A 83 -3.00 4.23 -18.97
N PRO A 84 -2.05 4.87 -19.68
CA PRO A 84 -1.38 6.06 -19.16
C PRO A 84 -2.34 7.15 -18.67
N ALA A 85 -3.46 7.37 -19.38
CA ALA A 85 -4.48 8.34 -18.98
C ALA A 85 -5.20 7.97 -17.68
N GLU A 86 -5.47 6.67 -17.44
CA GLU A 86 -6.06 6.20 -16.17
C GLU A 86 -5.06 6.31 -15.00
N GLN A 87 -3.76 6.13 -15.27
CA GLN A 87 -2.72 6.32 -14.27
C GLN A 87 -2.55 7.80 -13.90
N GLU A 88 -2.48 8.69 -14.89
CA GLU A 88 -2.43 10.16 -14.69
C GLU A 88 -3.72 10.73 -14.06
N HIS A 89 -4.87 10.09 -14.28
CA HIS A 89 -6.10 10.50 -13.60
C HIS A 89 -6.05 10.19 -12.09
N ALA A 90 -5.40 9.10 -11.71
CA ALA A 90 -5.31 8.65 -10.32
C ALA A 90 -4.20 9.38 -9.52
N PHE A 91 -3.15 9.90 -10.17
CA PHE A 91 -1.97 10.50 -9.53
C PHE A 91 -1.54 11.81 -10.19
#